data_AF-A0A812YT00-F1
#
_entry.id   AF-A0A812YT00-F1
#
_cell.length_a   1.000
_cell.length_b   1.000
_cell.length_c   1.000
_cell.angle_alpha   90.00
_cell.angle_beta   90.00
_cell.angle_gamma   90.00
#
_symmetry.space_group_name_H-M   'P 1'
#
loop_
_entity.id
_entity.type
_entity.pdbx_description
1 polymer ?
#
loop_
_entity_poly.entity_id
_entity_poly.type
_entity_poly.pdbx_seq_one_letter_code
_entity_poly.pdbx_strand_id
1 'polypeptide(L)'
;MVESEDLNFKARLTWAELNSATVDRGHNFLRTAERAAAVVPGILGTDSKGGYDAVMRHEGPDLGLSNARAAIQGHQLKEGMNRVHTKLIWLASDFNLSDALTKRSPECRKSFVQFLRTGIWMLRFNPQFVVSAKRAKQQGLDAVSQLKQYTSKASRSKKVFGLVQQS
;
A
#
# COMPACT_ATOMS: atom_id res chain seq x y z
N MET A 1 -2.71 -9.26 7.00
CA MET A 1 -1.74 -8.13 7.15
C MET A 1 -0.34 -8.64 7.42
N VAL A 2 -0.11 -9.47 8.45
CA VAL A 2 1.23 -10.07 8.71
C VAL A 2 1.76 -10.82 7.50
N GLU A 3 0.98 -11.74 6.92
CA GLU A 3 1.38 -12.47 5.70
C GLU A 3 1.68 -11.53 4.51
N SER A 4 0.90 -10.46 4.37
CA SER A 4 1.08 -9.47 3.32
C SER A 4 2.37 -8.66 3.52
N GLU A 5 2.74 -8.38 4.77
CA GLU A 5 4.00 -7.75 5.11
C GLU A 5 5.17 -8.69 4.81
N ASP A 6 5.07 -9.98 5.16
CA ASP A 6 6.11 -10.97 4.88
C ASP A 6 6.38 -11.10 3.37
N LEU A 7 5.33 -11.10 2.54
CA LEU A 7 5.47 -11.07 1.08
C LEU A 7 6.13 -9.76 0.60
N ASN A 8 5.78 -8.62 1.20
CA ASN A 8 6.37 -7.32 0.88
C ASN A 8 7.86 -7.29 1.25
N PHE A 9 8.21 -7.77 2.43
CA PHE A 9 9.58 -7.93 2.91
C PHE A 9 10.40 -8.79 1.94
N LYS A 10 9.89 -9.98 1.58
CA LYS A 10 10.55 -10.89 0.63
C LYS A 10 10.78 -10.23 -0.73
N ALA A 11 9.76 -9.59 -1.29
CA ALA A 11 9.88 -8.93 -2.59
C ALA A 11 10.94 -7.81 -2.56
N ARG A 12 10.96 -7.02 -1.48
CA ARG A 12 11.93 -5.93 -1.30
C ARG A 12 13.35 -6.44 -1.06
N LEU A 13 13.50 -7.50 -0.27
CA LEU A 13 14.78 -8.15 -0.06
C LEU A 13 15.34 -8.69 -1.37
N THR A 14 14.53 -9.42 -2.14
CA THR A 14 14.94 -9.91 -3.47
C THR A 14 15.29 -8.75 -4.41
N TRP A 15 14.52 -7.67 -4.40
CA TRP A 15 14.84 -6.49 -5.19
C TRP A 15 16.17 -5.85 -4.76
N ALA A 16 16.43 -5.74 -3.46
CA ALA A 16 17.69 -5.22 -2.94
C ALA A 16 18.87 -6.08 -3.39
N GLU A 17 18.76 -7.41 -3.28
CA GLU A 17 19.80 -8.35 -3.71
C GLU A 17 20.10 -8.26 -5.21
N LEU A 18 19.07 -8.15 -6.05
CA LEU A 18 19.22 -7.91 -7.48
C LEU A 18 19.93 -6.58 -7.79
N ASN A 19 19.87 -5.61 -6.88
CA ASN A 19 20.52 -4.31 -6.98
C ASN A 19 21.77 -4.20 -6.08
N SER A 20 22.50 -5.32 -5.94
CA SER A 20 23.82 -5.41 -5.28
C SER A 20 23.82 -5.34 -3.75
N ALA A 21 22.66 -5.36 -3.07
CA ALA A 21 22.66 -5.61 -1.63
C ALA A 21 23.16 -7.03 -1.37
N THR A 22 24.01 -7.20 -0.34
CA THR A 22 24.54 -8.51 0.03
C THR A 22 24.06 -8.86 1.43
N VAL A 23 23.45 -10.03 1.57
CA VAL A 23 22.99 -10.57 2.86
C VAL A 23 23.84 -11.78 3.22
N ASP A 24 24.73 -11.59 4.19
CA ASP A 24 25.50 -12.69 4.76
C ASP A 24 24.59 -13.62 5.58
N ARG A 25 24.73 -14.93 5.37
CA ARG A 25 23.97 -16.02 6.01
C ARG A 25 24.55 -16.46 7.36
N GLY A 26 25.46 -15.68 7.94
CA GLY A 26 26.02 -15.92 9.27
C GLY A 26 25.05 -15.66 10.43
N HIS A 27 25.59 -15.58 11.65
CA HIS A 27 24.83 -15.46 12.92
C HIS A 27 23.83 -14.29 13.00
N ASN A 28 23.97 -13.27 12.16
CA ASN A 28 23.11 -12.07 12.14
C ASN A 28 22.19 -11.98 10.93
N PHE A 29 21.94 -13.08 10.21
CA PHE A 29 21.18 -13.13 8.96
C PHE A 29 19.91 -12.27 8.96
N LEU A 30 19.08 -12.36 10.02
CA LEU A 30 17.84 -11.58 10.12
C LEU A 30 18.11 -10.07 10.08
N ARG A 31 19.07 -9.57 10.86
CA ARG A 31 19.39 -8.13 10.89
C ARG A 31 19.98 -7.66 9.56
N THR A 32 20.82 -8.48 8.91
CA THR A 32 21.37 -8.14 7.59
C THR A 32 20.27 -8.11 6.53
N ALA A 33 19.32 -9.05 6.57
CA ALA A 33 18.16 -9.09 5.69
C ALA A 33 17.23 -7.88 5.93
N GLU A 34 16.96 -7.53 7.19
CA GLU A 34 16.19 -6.32 7.55
C GLU A 34 16.83 -5.06 6.98
N ARG A 35 18.16 -4.90 7.14
CA ARG A 35 18.89 -3.76 6.58
C ARG A 35 18.83 -3.71 5.05
N ALA A 36 18.97 -4.86 4.38
CA ALA A 36 18.88 -4.93 2.93
C ALA A 36 17.47 -4.59 2.44
N ALA A 37 16.41 -5.15 3.06
CA ALA A 37 15.04 -4.81 2.69
C ALA A 37 14.71 -3.33 2.94
N ALA A 38 15.27 -2.73 3.99
CA ALA A 38 15.05 -1.33 4.36
C ALA A 38 15.54 -0.32 3.30
N VAL A 39 16.49 -0.68 2.42
CA VAL A 39 16.96 0.23 1.35
C VAL A 39 15.91 0.46 0.26
N VAL A 40 14.94 -0.45 0.15
CA VAL A 40 13.82 -0.34 -0.80
C VAL A 40 12.60 0.15 -0.03
N PRO A 41 11.98 1.28 -0.35
CA PRO A 41 10.78 1.75 0.37
C PRO A 41 9.63 0.73 0.33
N GLY A 42 9.05 0.43 1.49
CA GLY A 42 7.90 -0.48 1.61
C GLY A 42 6.60 0.24 1.94
N ILE A 43 5.51 -0.18 1.29
CA ILE A 43 4.15 0.28 1.62
C ILE A 43 3.26 -0.94 1.81
N LEU A 44 2.53 -0.99 2.92
CA LEU A 44 1.48 -1.97 3.19
C LEU A 44 0.12 -1.26 3.17
N GLY A 45 -0.76 -1.66 2.26
CA GLY A 45 -2.13 -1.14 2.18
C GLY A 45 -3.12 -2.05 2.89
N THR A 46 -4.04 -1.47 3.66
CA THR A 46 -5.19 -2.19 4.24
C THR A 46 -6.49 -1.43 3.95
N ASP A 47 -7.60 -2.14 3.71
CA ASP A 47 -8.94 -1.53 3.64
C ASP A 47 -9.68 -1.60 5.00
N SER A 48 -9.10 -2.30 5.98
CA SER A 48 -9.64 -2.45 7.32
C SER A 48 -9.26 -1.28 8.21
N LYS A 49 -10.22 -0.40 8.51
CA LYS A 49 -10.04 0.72 9.44
C LYS A 49 -9.66 0.24 10.84
N GLY A 50 -10.34 -0.80 11.34
CA GLY A 50 -10.04 -1.36 12.67
C GLY A 50 -8.64 -1.95 12.75
N GLY A 51 -8.19 -2.65 11.70
CA GLY A 51 -6.83 -3.17 11.63
C GLY A 51 -5.79 -2.05 11.52
N TYR A 52 -6.07 -0.99 10.76
CA TYR A 52 -5.21 0.19 10.69
C TYR A 52 -5.08 0.88 12.05
N ASP A 53 -6.21 1.19 12.69
CA ASP A 53 -6.24 1.89 13.98
C ASP A 53 -5.54 1.05 15.07
N ALA A 54 -5.75 -0.27 15.11
CA ALA A 54 -5.07 -1.19 16.03
C ALA A 54 -3.54 -1.10 15.93
N VAL A 55 -2.99 -1.06 14.72
CA VAL A 55 -1.53 -1.05 14.52
C VAL A 55 -0.93 0.36 14.69
N MET A 56 -1.63 1.39 14.24
CA MET A 56 -1.08 2.77 14.16
C MET A 56 -1.40 3.65 15.37
N ARG A 57 -2.55 3.46 16.02
CA ARG A 57 -3.05 4.40 17.05
C ARG A 57 -3.08 3.82 18.45
N HIS A 58 -3.22 2.50 18.59
CA HIS A 58 -3.28 1.89 19.90
C HIS A 58 -1.88 1.49 20.40
N GLU A 59 -1.59 1.81 21.65
CA GLU A 59 -0.34 1.48 22.34
C GLU A 59 -0.56 0.55 23.54
N GLY A 60 -1.83 0.28 23.89
CA GLY A 60 -2.17 -0.66 24.96
C GLY A 60 -1.79 -2.11 24.61
N PRO A 61 -1.67 -2.99 25.62
CA PRO A 61 -1.21 -4.37 25.44
C PRO A 61 -2.05 -5.15 24.42
N ASP A 62 -3.36 -4.91 24.38
CA ASP A 62 -4.28 -5.57 23.45
C ASP A 62 -4.50 -4.81 22.13
N LEU A 63 -3.88 -3.65 21.93
CA LEU A 63 -4.07 -2.79 20.75
C LEU A 63 -5.55 -2.42 20.45
N GLY A 64 -6.42 -2.48 21.46
CA GLY A 64 -7.86 -2.28 21.30
C GLY A 64 -8.60 -3.45 20.63
N LEU A 65 -7.95 -4.62 20.50
CA LEU A 65 -8.53 -5.84 19.96
C LEU A 65 -9.08 -6.72 21.07
N SER A 66 -10.24 -7.35 20.83
CA SER A 66 -10.85 -8.28 21.79
C SER A 66 -10.15 -9.66 21.85
N ASN A 67 -9.23 -9.94 20.94
CA ASN A 67 -8.56 -11.23 20.81
C ASN A 67 -7.04 -11.08 21.01
N ALA A 68 -6.52 -11.70 22.07
CA ALA A 68 -5.10 -11.67 22.42
C ALA A 68 -4.18 -12.18 21.30
N ARG A 69 -4.58 -13.20 20.53
CA ARG A 69 -3.77 -13.69 19.38
C ARG A 69 -3.65 -12.64 18.29
N ALA A 70 -4.73 -11.89 18.03
CA ALA A 70 -4.72 -10.81 17.06
C ALA A 70 -3.86 -9.63 17.55
N ALA A 71 -3.87 -9.35 18.85
CA ALA A 71 -2.98 -8.34 19.46
C ALA A 71 -1.50 -8.71 19.32
N ILE A 72 -1.12 -9.96 19.59
CA ILE A 72 0.25 -10.45 19.41
C ILE A 72 0.69 -10.29 17.95
N GLN A 73 -0.15 -10.70 17.00
CA GLN A 73 0.13 -10.53 15.57
C GLN A 73 0.24 -9.05 15.17
N GLY A 74 -0.58 -8.17 15.77
CA GLY A 74 -0.52 -6.73 15.57
C GLY A 74 0.79 -6.12 16.05
N HIS A 75 1.27 -6.52 17.24
CA HIS A 75 2.57 -6.08 17.76
C HIS A 75 3.72 -6.58 16.89
N GLN A 76 3.70 -7.85 16.49
CA GLN A 76 4.70 -8.41 15.57
C GLN A 76 4.75 -7.61 14.26
N LEU A 77 3.59 -7.30 13.69
CA LEU A 77 3.49 -6.49 12.48
C LEU A 77 4.06 -5.09 12.67
N LYS A 78 3.71 -4.41 13.78
CA LYS A 78 4.19 -3.06 14.10
C LYS A 78 5.71 -3.03 14.21
N GLU A 79 6.28 -3.95 14.98
CA GLU A 79 7.72 -4.06 15.18
C GLU A 79 8.46 -4.40 13.88
N GLY A 80 7.96 -5.37 13.10
CA GLY A 80 8.55 -5.74 11.82
C GLY A 80 8.59 -4.57 10.84
N MET A 81 7.44 -3.90 10.65
CA MET A 81 7.36 -2.75 9.76
C MET A 81 8.31 -1.62 10.17
N ASN A 82 8.46 -1.35 11.47
CA ASN A 82 9.36 -0.32 11.98
C ASN A 82 10.83 -0.63 11.64
N ARG A 83 11.25 -1.89 11.79
CA ARG A 83 12.64 -2.31 11.51
C ARG A 83 13.05 -2.14 10.05
N VAL A 84 12.10 -2.30 9.14
CA VAL A 84 12.35 -2.22 7.69
C VAL A 84 11.75 -0.98 7.04
N HIS A 85 11.32 0.02 7.80
CA HIS A 85 10.74 1.27 7.28
C HIS A 85 9.52 1.06 6.34
N THR A 86 8.71 0.03 6.59
CA THR A 86 7.45 -0.18 5.89
C THR A 86 6.40 0.80 6.41
N LYS A 87 5.74 1.54 5.53
CA LYS A 87 4.61 2.42 5.89
C LYS A 87 3.30 1.68 5.75
N LEU A 88 2.46 1.70 6.80
CA LEU A 88 1.07 1.27 6.69
C LEU A 88 0.21 2.43 6.18
N ILE A 89 -0.61 2.16 5.17
CA ILE A 89 -1.60 3.11 4.68
C ILE A 89 -2.99 2.47 4.71
N TRP A 90 -3.97 3.26 5.12
CA TRP A 90 -5.37 2.90 4.96
C TRP A 90 -5.83 3.31 3.55
N LEU A 91 -6.40 2.36 2.82
CA LEU A 91 -6.93 2.53 1.47
C LEU A 91 -8.44 2.41 1.52
N ALA A 92 -9.13 3.31 0.81
CA ALA A 92 -10.53 3.06 0.50
C ALA A 92 -10.62 1.82 -0.43
N SER A 93 -11.59 0.95 -0.17
CA SER A 93 -11.81 -0.32 -0.90
C SER A 93 -11.80 -0.14 -2.43
N ASP A 94 -12.35 0.97 -2.95
CA ASP A 94 -12.37 1.26 -4.39
C ASP A 94 -10.97 1.43 -5.02
N PHE A 95 -9.95 1.80 -4.24
CA PHE A 95 -8.55 1.92 -4.66
C PHE A 95 -7.72 0.66 -4.41
N ASN A 96 -8.27 -0.32 -3.68
CA ASN A 96 -7.59 -1.56 -3.38
C ASN A 96 -7.79 -2.57 -4.52
N LEU A 97 -6.74 -2.79 -5.31
CA LEU A 97 -6.80 -3.73 -6.43
C LEU A 97 -7.00 -5.18 -5.99
N SER A 98 -6.62 -5.55 -4.76
CA SER A 98 -6.79 -6.92 -4.26
C SER A 98 -8.26 -7.29 -4.03
N ASP A 99 -9.15 -6.31 -3.90
CA ASP A 99 -10.58 -6.53 -3.83
C ASP A 99 -11.13 -7.16 -5.11
N ALA A 100 -10.57 -6.81 -6.27
CA ALA A 100 -10.96 -7.43 -7.54
C ALA A 100 -10.62 -8.92 -7.60
N LEU A 101 -9.63 -9.36 -6.81
CA LEU A 101 -9.14 -10.74 -6.77
C LEU A 101 -9.82 -11.58 -5.68
N THR A 102 -10.33 -10.94 -4.63
CA THR A 102 -10.89 -11.62 -3.45
C THR A 102 -12.41 -11.49 -3.33
N LYS A 103 -13.01 -10.41 -3.85
CA LYS A 103 -14.44 -10.12 -3.74
C LYS A 103 -15.15 -10.42 -5.07
N ARG A 104 -16.36 -11.01 -4.98
CA ARG A 104 -17.17 -11.37 -6.15
C ARG A 104 -17.83 -10.16 -6.84
N SER A 105 -18.02 -9.06 -6.13
CA SER A 105 -18.74 -7.86 -6.60
C SER A 105 -18.10 -7.29 -7.89
N PRO A 106 -18.91 -7.05 -8.96
CA PRO A 106 -18.42 -6.45 -10.19
C PRO A 106 -17.83 -5.05 -9.99
N GLU A 107 -18.30 -4.29 -9.00
CA GLU A 107 -17.80 -2.95 -8.67
C GLU A 107 -16.32 -2.97 -8.33
N CYS A 108 -15.86 -4.00 -7.61
CA CYS A 108 -14.46 -4.18 -7.21
C CYS A 108 -13.53 -4.34 -8.42
N ARG A 109 -14.06 -4.79 -9.57
CA ARG A 109 -13.27 -5.01 -10.79
C ARG A 109 -13.01 -3.74 -11.59
N LYS A 110 -13.74 -2.65 -11.32
CA LYS A 110 -13.67 -1.42 -12.12
C LYS A 110 -12.29 -0.75 -12.02
N SER A 111 -11.74 -0.62 -10.82
CA SER A 111 -10.41 -0.07 -10.60
C SER A 111 -9.31 -0.98 -11.16
N PHE A 112 -9.47 -2.30 -11.05
CA PHE A 112 -8.55 -3.28 -11.62
C PHE A 112 -8.51 -3.25 -13.15
N VAL A 113 -9.67 -3.23 -13.82
CA VAL A 113 -9.73 -3.09 -15.28
C VAL A 113 -9.09 -1.78 -15.74
N GLN A 114 -9.31 -0.69 -15.00
CA GLN A 114 -8.67 0.60 -15.31
C GLN A 114 -7.15 0.52 -15.13
N PHE A 115 -6.66 -0.15 -14.08
CA PHE A 115 -5.23 -0.40 -13.90
C PHE A 115 -4.65 -1.21 -15.07
N LEU A 116 -5.28 -2.31 -15.46
CA LEU A 116 -4.82 -3.13 -16.61
C LEU A 116 -4.77 -2.34 -17.92
N ARG A 117 -5.70 -1.41 -18.13
CA ARG A 117 -5.75 -0.57 -19.34
C ARG A 117 -4.69 0.53 -19.36
N THR A 118 -4.30 1.05 -18.20
CA THR A 118 -3.47 2.27 -18.11
C THR A 118 -2.07 2.02 -17.56
N GLY A 119 -1.85 0.89 -16.88
CA GLY A 119 -0.65 0.61 -16.10
C GLY A 119 -0.49 1.50 -14.86
N ILE A 120 -1.46 2.34 -14.54
CA ILE A 120 -1.35 3.34 -13.48
C ILE A 120 -2.21 2.93 -12.28
N TRP A 121 -1.55 2.71 -11.14
CA TRP A 121 -2.23 2.52 -9.86
C TRP A 121 -2.09 3.77 -9.01
N MET A 122 -3.22 4.32 -8.56
CA MET A 122 -3.26 5.47 -7.66
C MET A 122 -3.45 4.99 -6.22
N LEU A 123 -2.39 5.09 -5.42
CA LEU A 123 -2.44 4.91 -3.98
C LEU A 123 -2.71 6.26 -3.33
N ARG A 124 -3.99 6.62 -3.17
CA ARG A 124 -4.34 7.89 -2.52
C ARG A 124 -4.38 7.71 -1.01
N PHE A 125 -3.34 8.19 -0.32
CA PHE A 125 -3.39 8.49 1.11
C PHE A 125 -4.10 9.84 1.30
N ASN A 126 -5.24 9.88 2.00
CA ASN A 126 -5.90 11.13 2.39
C ASN A 126 -5.77 11.27 3.92
N PRO A 127 -4.97 12.23 4.42
CA PRO A 127 -4.84 12.48 5.86
C PRO A 127 -6.18 12.81 6.55
N GLN A 128 -7.20 13.21 5.77
CA GLN A 128 -8.52 13.61 6.22
C GLN A 128 -9.59 12.52 5.97
N PHE A 129 -9.23 11.25 5.79
CA PHE A 129 -10.18 10.14 5.52
C PHE A 129 -11.19 9.91 6.66
N VAL A 130 -12.22 10.76 6.74
CA VAL A 130 -13.42 10.62 7.59
C VAL A 130 -14.56 9.95 6.80
N VAL A 131 -14.31 9.57 5.54
CA VAL A 131 -15.35 9.29 4.55
C VAL A 131 -15.15 7.89 3.96
N SER A 132 -16.07 6.97 4.24
CA SER A 132 -16.06 5.61 3.68
C SER A 132 -16.19 5.64 2.14
N ALA A 133 -15.76 4.56 1.45
CA ALA A 133 -15.89 4.43 0.00
C ALA A 133 -17.33 4.73 -0.50
N LYS A 134 -18.34 4.28 0.27
CA LYS A 134 -19.75 4.57 0.01
C LYS A 134 -20.08 6.06 -0.02
N ARG A 135 -19.50 6.84 0.90
CA ARG A 135 -19.73 8.29 1.02
C ARG A 135 -18.87 9.09 0.01
N ALA A 136 -17.68 8.59 -0.35
CA ALA A 136 -16.87 9.16 -1.44
C ALA A 136 -17.57 9.01 -2.80
N LYS A 137 -18.21 7.87 -3.05
CA LYS A 137 -19.00 7.63 -4.26
C LYS A 137 -20.21 8.56 -4.37
N GLN A 138 -20.89 8.86 -3.26
CA GLN A 138 -21.97 9.85 -3.22
C GLN A 138 -21.50 11.27 -3.56
N GLN A 139 -20.22 11.58 -3.29
CA GLN A 139 -19.61 12.88 -3.57
C GLN A 139 -18.94 12.94 -4.95
N GLY A 140 -19.07 11.90 -5.79
CA GLY A 140 -18.39 11.83 -7.10
C GLY A 140 -16.87 11.71 -7.02
N LEU A 141 -16.34 11.33 -5.86
CA LEU A 141 -14.91 11.15 -5.59
C LEU A 141 -14.53 9.66 -5.65
N ASP A 142 -15.11 8.88 -6.56
CA ASP A 142 -14.74 7.47 -6.73
C ASP A 142 -13.39 7.30 -7.45
N ALA A 143 -12.76 6.15 -7.26
CA ALA A 143 -11.41 5.89 -7.75
C ALA A 143 -11.29 6.04 -9.27
N VAL A 144 -12.29 5.58 -10.03
CA VAL A 144 -12.24 5.60 -11.50
C VAL A 144 -12.35 7.03 -12.04
N SER A 145 -13.26 7.83 -11.50
CA SER A 145 -13.42 9.23 -11.90
C SER A 145 -12.15 10.05 -11.63
N GLN A 146 -11.56 9.87 -10.45
CA GLN A 146 -10.30 10.55 -10.09
C GLN A 146 -9.14 10.12 -10.98
N LEU A 147 -9.03 8.82 -11.28
CA LEU A 147 -7.95 8.30 -12.12
C LEU A 147 -8.07 8.84 -13.55
N LYS A 148 -9.29 8.87 -14.13
CA LYS A 148 -9.54 9.49 -15.44
C LYS A 148 -9.15 10.97 -15.48
N GLN A 149 -9.47 11.74 -14.44
CA GLN A 149 -9.04 13.14 -14.33
C GLN A 149 -7.51 13.28 -14.28
N TYR A 150 -6.82 12.38 -13.56
CA TYR A 150 -5.37 12.42 -13.47
C TYR A 150 -4.69 12.01 -14.78
N THR A 151 -5.13 10.90 -15.40
CA THR A 151 -4.56 10.41 -16.66
C THR A 151 -4.79 11.40 -17.81
N SER A 152 -5.96 12.05 -17.86
CA SER A 152 -6.24 13.11 -18.85
C SER A 152 -5.37 14.35 -18.66
N LYS A 153 -5.11 14.77 -17.41
CA LYS A 153 -4.16 15.85 -17.09
C LYS A 153 -2.72 15.47 -17.44
N ALA A 154 -2.29 14.25 -17.14
CA ALA A 154 -0.95 13.76 -17.44
C ALA A 154 -0.68 13.69 -18.96
N SER A 155 -1.70 13.28 -19.74
CA SER A 155 -1.67 13.32 -21.22
C SER A 155 -1.51 14.75 -21.77
N ARG A 156 -2.20 15.73 -21.18
CA ARG A 156 -2.03 17.15 -21.54
C ARG A 156 -0.65 17.70 -21.20
N SER A 157 -0.09 17.34 -20.04
CA SER A 157 1.24 17.82 -19.63
C SER A 157 2.37 17.30 -20.53
N LYS A 158 2.28 16.04 -21.00
CA LYS A 158 3.24 15.49 -21.98
C LYS A 158 3.20 16.21 -23.34
N LYS A 159 2.06 16.76 -23.76
CA LYS A 159 1.96 17.54 -25.00
C LYS A 159 2.64 18.92 -24.90
N VAL A 160 2.69 19.52 -23.71
CA VAL A 160 3.31 20.84 -23.51
C VAL A 160 4.85 20.73 -23.52
N PHE A 161 5.41 19.65 -22.97
CA PHE A 161 6.86 19.43 -23.01
C PHE A 161 7.41 19.01 -24.38
N GLY A 162 6.57 18.54 -25.30
CA GLY A 162 6.96 18.21 -26.67
C GLY A 162 7.09 19.40 -27.63
N LEU A 163 6.75 20.62 -27.18
CA LEU A 163 6.75 21.84 -28.00
C LEU A 163 7.92 22.80 -27.69
N VAL A 164 8.83 22.44 -26.78
CA VAL A 164 9.95 23.31 -26.34
C VAL A 164 11.32 22.82 -26.82
N GLN A 165 11.39 21.86 -27.74
CA GLN A 165 12.65 21.31 -28.29
C GLN A 165 12.87 21.58 -29.79
N GLN A 166 12.30 22.66 -30.33
CA GLN A 166 12.69 23.16 -31.67
C GLN A 166 12.77 24.69 -31.67
N SER A 167 13.98 25.20 -31.39
CA SER A 167 14.47 26.52 -31.82
C SER A 167 15.97 26.58 -31.56
#